data_AF-M3IEZ6-F1
#
_entry.id   AF-M3IEZ6-F1
#
_cell.length_a   1.000
_cell.length_b   1.000
_cell.length_c   1.000
_cell.angle_alpha   90.00
_cell.angle_beta   90.00
_cell.angle_gamma   90.00
#
_symmetry.space_group_name_H-M   'P 1'
#
loop_
_entity.id
_entity.type
_entity.pdbx_description
1 polymer ?
#
loop_
_entity_poly.entity_id
_entity_poly.type
_entity_poly.pdbx_seq_one_letter_code
_entity_poly.pdbx_strand_id
1 'polypeptide(L)'
;MPPLVFEGSTSRVTPETLQNIMKPAVEKSAITAGVDNSITSLYNRAHTLVNVGKHTDAMVIYKDLLNRTDFKFDSERKLVENSLFQLSVCLLKQNDLDSANSSFSTYIKKYPSGESIKESLFHLAEISELQGDRQRARMLYGKVALLPPEKDSISQKSKLKAKEMST
;
A
#
# COMPACT_ATOMS: atom_id res chain seq x y z
N MET A 1 23.82 51.57 -42.38
CA MET A 1 24.86 50.51 -42.37
C MET A 1 25.46 50.49 -40.98
N PRO A 2 25.30 49.40 -40.21
CA PRO A 2 26.06 48.15 -40.36
C PRO A 2 25.20 46.92 -40.76
N PRO A 3 25.79 45.73 -40.96
CA PRO A 3 25.33 44.73 -41.93
C PRO A 3 24.56 43.51 -41.39
N LEU A 4 23.95 42.81 -42.35
CA LEU A 4 23.37 41.47 -42.36
C LEU A 4 24.43 40.38 -42.14
N VAL A 5 24.11 39.31 -41.40
CA VAL A 5 24.42 37.90 -41.76
C VAL A 5 23.32 36.98 -41.24
N PHE A 6 22.96 36.03 -42.10
CA PHE A 6 21.84 35.09 -42.09
C PHE A 6 22.29 33.69 -41.60
N GLU A 7 21.33 32.76 -41.57
CA GLU A 7 21.45 31.30 -41.35
C GLU A 7 21.47 30.85 -39.87
N GLY A 8 20.66 29.89 -39.41
CA GLY A 8 19.79 28.94 -40.08
C GLY A 8 19.79 27.66 -39.25
N SER A 9 18.62 27.13 -38.88
CA SER A 9 18.37 25.68 -38.70
C SER A 9 17.00 25.47 -38.07
N THR A 10 16.12 24.91 -38.87
CA THR A 10 14.88 24.25 -38.47
C THR A 10 15.15 23.13 -37.45
N SER A 11 14.37 23.06 -36.38
CA SER A 11 14.07 21.78 -35.71
C SER A 11 12.73 21.89 -35.01
N ARG A 12 11.71 21.42 -35.73
CA ARG A 12 10.37 21.11 -35.25
C ARG A 12 10.52 19.91 -34.32
N VAL A 13 10.30 20.09 -33.01
CA VAL A 13 10.21 18.96 -32.07
C VAL A 13 8.74 18.69 -31.84
N THR A 14 8.26 17.58 -32.39
CA THR A 14 6.90 17.08 -32.24
C THR A 14 6.66 16.53 -30.82
N PRO A 15 5.41 16.52 -30.34
CA PRO A 15 5.07 16.08 -29.00
C PRO A 15 4.82 14.57 -28.99
N GLU A 16 5.85 13.74 -28.77
CA GLU A 16 5.65 12.30 -28.50
C GLU A 16 6.97 11.62 -28.06
N THR A 17 7.23 11.60 -26.76
CA THR A 17 8.07 10.55 -26.16
C THR A 17 7.50 10.20 -24.80
N LEU A 18 6.34 9.54 -24.84
CA LEU A 18 5.95 8.61 -23.79
C LEU A 18 7.04 7.54 -23.71
N GLN A 19 7.54 7.25 -22.51
CA GLN A 19 7.44 5.93 -21.88
C GLN A 19 8.50 5.77 -20.78
N ASN A 20 8.00 5.54 -19.56
CA ASN A 20 8.60 4.75 -18.48
C ASN A 20 10.13 4.71 -18.36
N ILE A 21 10.64 5.44 -17.37
CA ILE A 21 11.67 4.85 -16.50
C ILE A 21 11.16 4.97 -15.08
N MET A 22 10.62 3.86 -14.57
CA MET A 22 10.64 3.54 -13.15
C MET A 22 12.08 3.75 -12.66
N LYS A 23 12.32 4.87 -11.99
CA LYS A 23 13.42 5.01 -11.05
C LYS A 23 12.79 5.19 -9.67
N PRO A 24 13.13 4.36 -8.68
CA PRO A 24 12.83 4.70 -7.30
C PRO A 24 13.60 5.99 -7.01
N ALA A 25 12.89 7.10 -6.92
CA ALA A 25 13.42 8.34 -6.39
C ALA A 25 13.64 8.15 -4.88
N VAL A 26 14.67 7.40 -4.52
CA VAL A 26 15.34 7.55 -3.24
C VAL A 26 16.18 8.81 -3.39
N GLU A 27 15.51 9.95 -3.28
CA GLU A 27 16.21 11.19 -2.93
C GLU A 27 16.83 10.94 -1.55
N LYS A 28 18.16 10.87 -1.54
CA LYS A 28 18.97 10.96 -0.33
C LYS A 28 18.67 12.31 0.30
N SER A 29 17.63 12.39 1.14
CA SER A 29 17.46 13.52 2.03
C SER A 29 18.61 13.50 3.02
N ALA A 30 19.25 14.65 3.15
CA ALA A 30 20.40 14.87 4.00
C ALA A 30 20.07 14.44 5.43
N ILE A 31 20.97 13.64 5.99
CA ILE A 31 21.00 13.29 7.41
C ILE A 31 21.33 14.57 8.18
N THR A 32 20.32 15.37 8.51
CA THR A 32 20.39 16.33 9.61
C THR A 32 19.67 15.69 10.79
N ALA A 33 20.37 15.61 11.92
CA ALA A 33 19.88 15.04 13.17
C ALA A 33 18.84 15.95 13.86
N GLY A 34 17.76 16.24 13.15
CA GLY A 34 16.44 16.48 13.73
C GLY A 34 15.57 15.31 13.27
N VAL A 35 14.77 14.72 14.16
CA VAL A 35 13.88 13.61 13.78
C VAL A 35 12.97 14.10 12.66
N ASP A 36 13.27 13.70 11.40
CA ASP A 36 12.42 14.04 10.26
C ASP A 36 11.06 13.39 10.52
N ASN A 37 10.10 14.23 10.86
CA ASN A 37 8.74 13.85 11.20
C ASN A 37 7.79 14.00 10.00
N SER A 38 8.32 14.02 8.78
CA SER A 38 7.53 13.93 7.56
C SER A 38 6.78 12.60 7.49
N ILE A 39 5.64 12.59 6.79
CA ILE A 39 4.83 11.39 6.56
C ILE A 39 5.68 10.27 5.95
N THR A 40 6.50 10.62 4.95
CA THR A 40 7.40 9.68 4.28
C THR A 40 8.46 9.10 5.23
N SER A 41 9.14 9.94 6.02
CA SER A 41 10.16 9.49 6.98
C SER A 41 9.55 8.56 8.04
N LEU A 42 8.41 8.94 8.62
CA LEU A 42 7.69 8.13 9.59
C LEU A 42 7.27 6.78 9.01
N TYR A 43 6.74 6.78 7.79
CA TYR A 43 6.33 5.55 7.11
C TYR A 43 7.53 4.62 6.89
N ASN A 44 8.65 5.14 6.38
CA ASN A 44 9.87 4.38 6.16
C ASN A 44 10.45 3.83 7.47
N ARG A 45 10.41 4.61 8.56
CA ARG A 45 10.82 4.18 9.89
C ARG A 45 9.97 3.03 10.40
N ALA A 46 8.65 3.13 10.26
CA ALA A 46 7.72 2.06 10.66
C ALA A 46 8.00 0.77 9.88
N HIS A 47 8.20 0.86 8.55
CA HIS A 47 8.57 -0.28 7.71
C HIS A 47 9.89 -0.93 8.15
N THR A 48 10.90 -0.12 8.48
CA THR A 48 12.17 -0.63 8.99
C THR A 48 11.98 -1.40 10.29
N LEU A 49 11.14 -0.89 11.20
CA LEU A 49 10.82 -1.59 12.46
C LEU A 49 10.10 -2.92 12.22
N VAL A 50 9.16 -2.96 11.26
CA VAL A 50 8.51 -4.23 10.85
C VAL A 50 9.53 -5.25 10.37
N ASN A 51 10.51 -4.82 9.56
CA ASN A 51 11.55 -5.69 9.02
C ASN A 51 12.50 -6.22 10.11
N VAL A 52 12.73 -5.44 11.17
CA VAL A 52 13.52 -5.85 12.34
C VAL A 52 12.68 -6.65 13.35
N GLY A 53 11.40 -6.91 13.06
CA GLY A 53 10.50 -7.68 13.93
C GLY A 53 9.88 -6.88 15.08
N LYS A 54 10.15 -5.57 15.16
CA LYS A 54 9.59 -4.66 16.17
C LYS A 54 8.19 -4.19 15.77
N HIS A 55 7.24 -5.13 15.74
CA HIS A 55 5.86 -4.87 15.30
C HIS A 55 5.13 -3.86 16.20
N THR A 56 5.34 -3.90 17.51
CA THR A 56 4.73 -2.97 18.47
C THR A 56 5.14 -1.52 18.20
N ASP A 57 6.44 -1.28 18.02
CA ASP A 57 6.98 0.06 17.77
C ASP A 57 6.51 0.60 16.41
N ALA A 58 6.48 -0.25 15.39
CA ALA A 58 5.95 0.10 14.08
C ALA A 58 4.48 0.52 14.15
N MET A 59 3.66 -0.20 14.93
CA MET A 59 2.24 0.13 15.09
C MET A 59 2.01 1.50 15.70
N VAL A 60 2.83 1.92 16.66
CA VAL A 60 2.72 3.27 17.25
C VAL A 60 2.89 4.33 16.16
N ILE A 61 3.87 4.15 15.28
CA ILE A 61 4.13 5.10 14.19
C ILE A 61 3.03 5.04 13.12
N TYR A 62 2.54 3.86 12.74
CA TYR A 62 1.43 3.77 11.82
C TYR A 62 0.16 4.41 12.37
N LYS A 63 -0.13 4.28 13.67
CA LYS A 63 -1.25 4.99 14.32
C LYS A 63 -1.07 6.50 14.26
N ASP A 64 0.14 7.00 14.48
CA ASP A 64 0.45 8.43 14.34
C ASP A 64 0.22 8.92 12.91
N LEU A 65 0.71 8.18 11.91
CA LEU A 65 0.49 8.46 10.49
C LEU A 65 -1.00 8.58 10.13
N LEU A 66 -1.86 7.74 10.70
CA LEU A 66 -3.30 7.77 10.44
C LEU A 66 -4.01 9.01 10.96
N ASN A 67 -3.39 9.74 11.89
CA ASN A 67 -3.88 11.01 12.40
C ASN A 67 -3.33 12.22 11.62
N ARG A 68 -2.39 12.01 10.68
CA ARG A 68 -1.80 13.10 9.89
C ARG A 68 -2.79 13.60 8.84
N THR A 69 -3.07 14.90 8.91
CA THR A 69 -3.93 15.62 7.96
C THR A 69 -3.16 16.66 7.15
N ASP A 70 -1.86 16.80 7.40
CA ASP A 70 -0.94 17.80 6.84
C ASP A 70 -0.19 17.29 5.60
N PHE A 71 -0.76 16.32 4.89
CA PHE A 71 -0.22 15.84 3.61
C PHE A 71 -0.27 16.94 2.54
N LYS A 72 0.81 17.06 1.78
CA LYS A 72 0.99 18.05 0.71
C LYS A 72 0.76 17.44 -0.67
N PHE A 73 0.99 16.14 -0.80
CA PHE A 73 0.92 15.42 -2.06
C PHE A 73 0.01 14.18 -1.96
N ASP A 74 -0.60 13.79 -3.08
CA ASP A 74 -1.41 12.56 -3.14
C ASP A 74 -0.60 11.31 -2.81
N SER A 75 0.71 11.31 -3.09
CA SER A 75 1.62 10.24 -2.67
C SER A 75 1.66 10.07 -1.16
N GLU A 76 1.74 11.17 -0.40
CA GLU A 76 1.72 11.13 1.07
C GLU A 76 0.37 10.67 1.60
N ARG A 77 -0.74 11.08 0.96
CA ARG A 77 -2.07 10.56 1.29
C ARG A 77 -2.08 9.04 1.15
N LYS A 78 -1.63 8.50 0.01
CA LYS A 78 -1.53 7.05 -0.20
C LYS A 78 -0.67 6.34 0.84
N LEU A 79 0.42 6.96 1.32
CA LEU A 79 1.22 6.41 2.42
C LEU A 79 0.44 6.33 3.73
N VAL A 80 -0.35 7.37 4.05
CA VAL A 80 -1.26 7.35 5.21
C VAL A 80 -2.31 6.25 5.07
N GLU A 81 -2.89 6.06 3.89
CA GLU A 81 -3.83 4.97 3.64
C GLU A 81 -3.15 3.60 3.85
N ASN A 82 -1.99 3.39 3.22
CA ASN A 82 -1.21 2.15 3.34
C ASN A 82 -0.75 1.90 4.78
N SER A 83 -0.57 2.93 5.60
CA SER A 83 -0.25 2.79 7.03
C SER A 83 -1.33 1.99 7.77
N LEU A 84 -2.60 2.14 7.42
CA LEU A 84 -3.68 1.35 8.03
C LEU A 84 -3.61 -0.12 7.63
N PHE A 85 -3.27 -0.40 6.37
CA PHE A 85 -3.04 -1.77 5.91
C PHE A 85 -1.87 -2.40 6.66
N GLN A 86 -0.73 -1.71 6.73
CA GLN A 86 0.47 -2.21 7.43
C GLN A 86 0.24 -2.40 8.94
N LEU A 87 -0.52 -1.50 9.57
CA LEU A 87 -0.97 -1.65 10.96
C LEU A 87 -1.75 -2.96 11.13
N SER A 88 -2.68 -3.23 10.21
CA SER A 88 -3.51 -4.44 10.23
C SER A 88 -2.66 -5.71 10.07
N VAL A 89 -1.65 -5.68 9.20
CA VAL A 89 -0.68 -6.77 9.04
C VAL A 89 0.15 -6.97 10.30
N CYS A 90 0.57 -5.90 10.98
CA CYS A 90 1.31 -5.99 12.24
C CYS A 90 0.47 -6.61 13.37
N LEU A 91 -0.84 -6.30 13.42
CA LEU A 91 -1.78 -6.92 14.35
C LEU A 91 -1.93 -8.43 14.06
N LEU A 92 -2.08 -8.79 12.79
CA LEU A 92 -2.15 -10.18 12.37
C LEU A 92 -0.89 -10.96 12.75
N LYS A 93 0.30 -10.37 12.55
CA LYS A 93 1.58 -10.98 12.95
C LYS A 93 1.73 -11.17 14.46
N GLN A 94 1.04 -10.38 15.27
CA GLN A 94 0.97 -10.57 16.72
C GLN A 94 -0.09 -11.58 17.16
N ASN A 95 -0.73 -12.25 16.20
CA ASN A 95 -1.82 -13.20 16.46
C ASN A 95 -3.05 -12.54 17.12
N ASP A 96 -3.17 -11.21 17.04
CA ASP A 96 -4.35 -10.47 17.49
C ASP A 96 -5.38 -10.43 16.35
N LEU A 97 -6.08 -11.55 16.19
CA LEU A 97 -7.02 -11.77 15.10
C LEU A 97 -8.22 -10.80 15.15
N ASP A 98 -8.70 -10.46 16.34
CA ASP A 98 -9.87 -9.59 16.52
C ASP A 98 -9.56 -8.14 16.13
N SER A 99 -8.42 -7.62 16.61
CA SER A 99 -7.97 -6.28 16.21
C SER A 99 -7.60 -6.24 14.72
N ALA A 100 -6.95 -7.27 14.19
CA ALA A 100 -6.62 -7.34 12.77
C ALA A 100 -7.89 -7.36 11.91
N ASN A 101 -8.89 -8.17 12.26
CA ASN A 101 -10.18 -8.25 11.57
C ASN A 101 -10.87 -6.87 11.52
N SER A 102 -10.88 -6.17 12.65
CA SER A 102 -11.48 -4.84 12.78
C SER A 102 -10.71 -3.80 11.96
N SER A 103 -9.38 -3.85 11.97
CA SER A 103 -8.51 -2.93 11.25
C SER A 103 -8.60 -3.10 9.73
N PHE A 104 -8.54 -4.33 9.21
CA PHE A 104 -8.74 -4.60 7.78
C PHE A 104 -10.15 -4.24 7.30
N SER A 105 -11.17 -4.53 8.11
CA SER A 105 -12.54 -4.12 7.82
C SER A 105 -12.67 -2.59 7.75
N THR A 106 -11.94 -1.87 8.60
CA THR A 106 -11.88 -0.41 8.59
C THR A 106 -11.17 0.10 7.33
N TYR A 107 -10.07 -0.54 6.91
CA TYR A 107 -9.37 -0.20 5.69
C TYR A 107 -10.29 -0.26 4.46
N ILE A 108 -11.03 -1.35 4.29
CA ILE A 108 -11.92 -1.53 3.13
C ILE A 108 -13.06 -0.51 3.13
N LYS A 109 -13.58 -0.15 4.32
CA LYS A 109 -14.63 0.87 4.45
C LYS A 109 -14.12 2.29 4.18
N LYS A 110 -12.92 2.61 4.67
CA LYS A 110 -12.34 3.96 4.60
C LYS A 110 -11.69 4.23 3.25
N TYR A 111 -11.10 3.20 2.64
CA TYR A 111 -10.34 3.27 1.39
C TYR A 111 -10.86 2.24 0.38
N PRO A 112 -12.12 2.37 -0.11
CA PRO A 112 -12.73 1.44 -1.07
C PRO A 112 -12.16 1.52 -2.49
N SER A 113 -11.20 2.41 -2.74
CA SER A 113 -10.37 2.43 -3.96
C SER A 113 -8.87 2.36 -3.67
N GLY A 114 -8.47 2.00 -2.45
CA GLY A 114 -7.08 1.80 -2.07
C GLY A 114 -6.45 0.60 -2.78
N GLU A 115 -5.15 0.67 -3.01
CA GLU A 115 -4.39 -0.34 -3.76
C GLU A 115 -4.39 -1.71 -3.03
N SER A 116 -4.37 -1.70 -1.69
CA SER A 116 -4.34 -2.92 -0.86
C SER A 116 -5.72 -3.50 -0.49
N ILE A 117 -6.82 -3.13 -1.17
CA ILE A 117 -8.16 -3.69 -0.84
C ILE A 117 -8.20 -5.20 -1.02
N LYS A 118 -7.65 -5.67 -2.13
CA LYS A 118 -7.63 -7.09 -2.47
C LYS A 118 -6.85 -7.90 -1.44
N GLU A 119 -5.67 -7.40 -1.05
CA GLU A 119 -4.85 -7.97 0.03
C GLU A 119 -5.56 -7.91 1.39
N SER A 120 -6.24 -6.81 1.69
CA SER A 120 -7.01 -6.67 2.94
C SER A 120 -8.14 -7.68 3.04
N LEU A 121 -8.88 -7.89 1.94
CA LEU A 121 -9.92 -8.92 1.88
C LEU A 121 -9.35 -10.33 1.97
N PHE A 122 -8.18 -10.55 1.38
CA PHE A 122 -7.47 -11.82 1.49
C PHE A 122 -7.09 -12.13 2.93
N HIS A 123 -6.49 -11.18 3.64
CA HIS A 123 -6.16 -11.35 5.06
C HIS A 123 -7.40 -11.49 5.94
N LEU A 124 -8.51 -10.80 5.64
CA LEU A 124 -9.78 -11.05 6.34
C LEU A 124 -10.29 -12.47 6.15
N ALA A 125 -10.10 -13.05 4.95
CA ALA A 125 -10.45 -14.43 4.70
C ALA A 125 -9.56 -15.39 5.50
N GLU A 126 -8.24 -15.15 5.53
CA GLU A 126 -7.28 -15.90 6.34
C GLU A 126 -7.62 -15.81 7.84
N ILE A 127 -7.96 -14.61 8.34
CA ILE A 127 -8.39 -14.42 9.73
C ILE A 127 -9.67 -15.21 10.02
N SER A 128 -10.67 -15.15 9.12
CA SER A 128 -11.92 -15.89 9.30
C SER A 128 -11.68 -17.40 9.32
N GLU A 129 -10.73 -17.89 8.51
CA GLU A 129 -10.29 -19.29 8.51
C GLU A 129 -9.63 -19.67 9.84
N LEU A 130 -8.72 -18.83 10.37
CA LEU A 130 -8.07 -19.03 11.67
C LEU A 130 -9.05 -18.98 12.84
N GLN A 131 -10.11 -18.17 12.74
CA GLN A 131 -11.18 -18.11 13.73
C GLN A 131 -12.17 -19.30 13.64
N GLY A 132 -12.02 -20.18 12.64
CA GLY A 132 -12.91 -21.32 12.42
C GLY A 132 -14.22 -21.00 11.70
N ASP A 133 -14.43 -19.74 11.29
CA ASP A 133 -15.59 -19.33 10.49
C ASP A 133 -15.37 -19.64 9.01
N ARG A 134 -15.44 -20.95 8.71
CA ARG A 134 -15.21 -21.50 7.37
C ARG A 134 -16.19 -20.94 6.33
N GLN A 135 -17.43 -20.63 6.73
CA GLN A 135 -18.43 -20.06 5.83
C GLN A 135 -18.04 -18.64 5.42
N ARG A 136 -17.67 -17.79 6.39
CA ARG A 136 -17.22 -16.43 6.10
C ARG A 136 -15.91 -16.41 5.33
N ALA A 137 -14.95 -17.27 5.68
CA ALA A 137 -13.69 -17.42 4.96
C ALA A 137 -13.93 -17.75 3.49
N ARG A 138 -14.78 -18.74 3.20
CA ARG A 138 -15.16 -19.12 1.83
C ARG A 138 -15.73 -17.95 1.04
N MET A 139 -16.68 -17.21 1.64
CA MET A 139 -17.29 -16.05 0.99
C MET A 139 -16.24 -14.98 0.67
N LEU A 140 -15.35 -14.66 1.63
CA LEU A 140 -14.32 -13.65 1.45
C LEU A 140 -13.29 -14.06 0.39
N TYR A 141 -12.80 -15.30 0.43
CA TYR A 141 -11.92 -15.83 -0.61
C TYR A 141 -12.58 -15.81 -2.00
N GLY A 142 -13.87 -16.13 -2.08
CA GLY A 142 -14.64 -16.01 -3.31
C GLY A 142 -14.65 -14.58 -3.84
N LYS A 143 -14.86 -13.58 -2.98
CA LYS A 143 -14.80 -12.16 -3.36
C LYS A 143 -13.41 -11.75 -3.85
N VAL A 144 -12.34 -12.19 -3.17
CA VAL A 144 -10.96 -11.87 -3.57
C VAL A 144 -10.63 -12.46 -4.94
N ALA A 145 -11.09 -13.67 -5.23
CA ALA A 145 -10.88 -14.32 -6.53
C ALA A 145 -11.53 -13.56 -7.69
N LEU A 146 -12.62 -12.82 -7.43
CA LEU A 146 -13.34 -12.00 -8.40
C LEU A 146 -12.78 -10.57 -8.51
N LEU A 147 -11.90 -10.15 -7.60
CA LEU A 147 -11.32 -8.81 -7.65
C LEU A 147 -10.16 -8.76 -8.66
N PRO A 148 -10.13 -7.73 -9.53
CA PRO A 148 -9.01 -7.54 -10.43
C PRO A 148 -7.73 -7.24 -9.62
N PRO A 149 -6.57 -7.72 -10.09
CA PRO A 149 -6.39 -8.57 -11.28
C PRO A 149 -6.74 -10.06 -11.04
N GLU A 150 -7.65 -10.65 -11.81
CA GLU A 150 -8.18 -12.01 -11.51
C GLU A 150 -7.15 -13.15 -11.60
N LYS A 151 -6.02 -12.93 -12.29
CA LYS A 151 -5.02 -13.98 -12.57
C LYS A 151 -3.78 -13.91 -11.68
N ASP A 152 -3.75 -13.03 -10.68
CA ASP A 152 -2.61 -12.95 -9.77
C ASP A 152 -2.57 -14.14 -8.81
N SER A 153 -1.40 -14.34 -8.19
CA SER A 153 -1.19 -15.35 -7.17
C SER A 153 -2.22 -15.29 -6.04
N ILE A 154 -2.63 -14.08 -5.61
CA ILE A 154 -3.65 -13.90 -4.55
C ILE A 154 -5.02 -14.42 -5.01
N SER A 155 -5.46 -14.09 -6.22
CA SER A 155 -6.75 -14.55 -6.75
C SER A 155 -6.78 -16.06 -6.94
N GLN A 156 -5.67 -16.63 -7.46
CA GLN A 156 -5.55 -18.08 -7.61
C GLN A 156 -5.56 -18.80 -6.26
N LYS A 157 -4.76 -18.33 -5.28
CA LYS A 157 -4.74 -18.87 -3.91
C LYS A 157 -6.12 -18.79 -3.26
N SER A 158 -6.81 -17.66 -3.41
CA SER A 158 -8.16 -17.46 -2.88
C SER A 158 -9.16 -18.41 -3.52
N LYS A 159 -9.10 -18.61 -4.84
CA LYS A 159 -9.99 -19.52 -5.55
C LYS A 159 -9.81 -20.97 -5.08
N LEU A 160 -8.56 -21.41 -4.86
CA LEU A 160 -8.25 -22.73 -4.32
C LEU A 160 -8.81 -22.89 -2.91
N LYS A 161 -8.49 -21.94 -2.01
CA LYS A 161 -9.01 -21.92 -0.63
C LYS A 161 -10.54 -21.94 -0.58
N ALA A 162 -11.22 -21.12 -1.37
CA ALA A 162 -12.68 -21.12 -1.44
C ALA A 162 -13.26 -22.49 -1.85
N LYS A 163 -12.59 -23.20 -2.76
CA LYS A 163 -12.99 -24.53 -3.22
C LYS A 163 -12.76 -25.59 -2.14
N GLU A 164 -11.59 -25.59 -1.49
CA GLU A 164 -11.29 -26.45 -0.34
C GLU A 164 -12.29 -26.26 0.79
N MET A 165 -12.73 -25.03 1.03
CA MET A 165 -13.73 -24.75 2.06
C MET A 165 -15.17 -25.16 1.68
N SER A 166 -15.39 -25.61 0.44
CA SER A 166 -16.69 -26.07 -0.05
C SER A 166 -16.92 -27.58 0.10
N THR A 167 -15.85 -28.34 0.37
CA THR A 167 -15.86 -29.80 0.53
C THR A 167 -15.86 -30.20 2.00
#